data_AF-A0A925REG9-F1
#
_entry.id   AF-A0A925REG9-F1
#
_cell.length_a   1.000
_cell.length_b   1.000
_cell.length_c   1.000
_cell.angle_alpha   90.00
_cell.angle_beta   90.00
_cell.angle_gamma   90.00
#
_symmetry.space_group_name_H-M   'P 1'
#
loop_
_entity.id
_entity.type
_entity.pdbx_description
1 polymer ?
#
loop_
_entity_poly.entity_id
_entity_poly.type
_entity_poly.pdbx_seq_one_letter_code
_entity_poly.pdbx_strand_id
1 'polypeptide(L)'
;MNSTHLATSATSVIDRRRWLQQTAGLAAMLGLSRATASGAGRDESKDGSVKRAMVAITLDLEMSAQYPTQDEVHWNYEKGNLNDETKRYAVEAARRVKLAGGTLHFFVVGRVFEQENVDWLRE
;
A
#
# COMPACT_ATOMS: atom_id res chain seq x y z
N MET A 1 -19.10 53.21 -23.61
CA MET A 1 -19.66 52.19 -22.70
C MET A 1 -18.83 50.93 -22.88
N ASN A 2 -17.88 50.71 -21.97
CA ASN A 2 -16.96 49.57 -22.00
C ASN A 2 -17.54 48.44 -21.15
N SER A 3 -17.80 47.28 -21.75
CA SER A 3 -18.09 46.05 -21.01
C SER A 3 -16.92 45.08 -21.16
N THR A 4 -16.19 44.96 -20.07
CA THR A 4 -15.08 44.04 -19.80
C THR A 4 -15.56 42.59 -19.83
N HIS A 5 -14.97 41.76 -20.69
CA HIS A 5 -15.09 40.30 -20.62
C HIS A 5 -14.25 39.78 -19.45
N LEU A 6 -14.92 39.22 -18.44
CA LEU A 6 -14.30 38.47 -17.35
C LEU A 6 -13.79 37.13 -17.89
N ALA A 7 -12.47 36.93 -17.89
CA ALA A 7 -11.85 35.65 -18.20
C ALA A 7 -12.14 34.65 -17.06
N THR A 8 -12.83 33.56 -17.40
CA THR A 8 -13.05 32.41 -16.50
C THR A 8 -11.71 31.68 -16.30
N SER A 9 -11.14 31.81 -15.11
CA SER A 9 -9.94 31.06 -14.72
C SER A 9 -10.28 29.58 -14.57
N ALA A 10 -9.84 28.75 -15.51
CA ALA A 10 -9.95 27.30 -15.41
C ALA A 10 -9.03 26.79 -14.30
N THR A 11 -9.59 26.14 -13.29
CA THR A 11 -8.84 25.48 -12.23
C THR A 11 -8.09 24.31 -12.84
N SER A 12 -6.76 24.43 -12.97
CA SER A 12 -5.94 23.35 -13.52
C SER A 12 -5.86 22.20 -12.50
N VAL A 13 -6.41 21.05 -12.87
CA VAL A 13 -6.21 19.81 -12.13
C VAL A 13 -4.73 19.43 -12.28
N ILE A 14 -3.96 19.54 -11.19
CA ILE A 14 -2.55 19.16 -11.18
C ILE A 14 -2.48 17.62 -11.20
N ASP A 15 -2.01 17.07 -12.31
CA ASP A 15 -1.71 15.65 -12.43
C ASP A 15 -0.45 15.32 -11.60
N ARG A 16 -0.62 14.49 -10.56
CA ARG A 16 0.46 14.02 -9.67
C ARG A 16 1.63 13.43 -10.45
N ARG A 17 1.37 12.76 -11.59
CA ARG A 17 2.44 12.18 -12.42
C ARG A 17 3.30 13.26 -13.08
N ARG A 18 2.69 14.38 -13.48
CA ARG A 18 3.38 15.51 -14.11
C ARG A 18 4.20 16.32 -13.10
N TRP A 19 3.71 16.47 -11.87
CA TRP A 19 4.44 17.15 -10.79
C TRP A 19 5.73 16.40 -10.41
N LEU A 20 5.66 15.07 -10.30
CA LEU A 20 6.84 14.22 -10.00
C LEU A 20 7.90 14.24 -11.12
N GLN A 21 7.48 14.41 -12.37
CA GLN A 21 8.40 14.53 -13.50
C GLN A 21 9.13 15.88 -13.54
N GLN A 22 8.51 16.94 -13.00
CA GLN A 22 9.11 18.29 -12.99
C GLN A 22 10.17 18.46 -11.89
N THR A 23 10.07 17.71 -10.78
CA THR A 23 11.06 17.79 -9.68
C THR A 23 12.34 17.01 -9.97
N ALA A 24 12.31 16.00 -10.84
CA ALA A 24 13.49 15.22 -11.24
C ALA A 24 14.48 16.01 -12.11
N GLY A 25 14.03 17.05 -12.83
CA GLY A 25 14.86 17.85 -13.74
C GLY A 25 15.82 18.83 -13.05
N LEU A 26 15.58 19.19 -11.78
CA LEU A 26 16.38 20.17 -11.04
C LEU A 26 17.60 19.57 -10.32
N ALA A 27 17.64 18.25 -10.11
CA ALA A 27 18.79 17.58 -9.48
C ALA A 27 19.97 17.32 -10.45
N ALA A 28 19.75 17.42 -11.76
CA ALA A 28 20.76 17.07 -12.77
C ALA A 28 21.76 18.21 -13.09
N MET A 29 21.53 19.43 -12.60
CA MET A 29 22.35 20.61 -12.97
C MET A 29 23.50 20.93 -12.00
N LEU A 30 23.66 20.20 -10.88
CA LEU A 30 24.70 20.51 -9.86
C LEU A 30 25.73 19.38 -9.61
N GLY A 31 25.68 18.28 -10.37
CA GLY A 31 26.50 17.08 -10.10
C GLY A 31 27.71 16.84 -11.00
N LEU A 32 28.11 17.78 -11.85
CA LEU A 32 29.22 17.58 -12.78
C LEU A 32 30.57 17.77 -12.08
N SER A 33 31.12 16.73 -11.44
CA SER A 33 32.57 16.46 -11.35
C SER A 33 32.91 15.11 -10.70
N ARG A 34 33.32 14.16 -11.55
CA ARG A 34 34.55 13.36 -11.43
C ARG A 34 34.64 12.28 -10.32
N ALA A 35 34.47 11.02 -10.74
CA ALA A 35 35.34 9.91 -10.33
C ALA A 35 35.24 8.75 -11.33
N THR A 36 36.22 8.66 -12.22
CA THR A 36 36.56 7.45 -12.98
C THR A 36 37.19 6.46 -12.02
N ALA A 37 36.47 5.40 -11.64
CA ALA A 37 37.06 4.22 -11.03
C ALA A 37 36.35 2.98 -11.59
N SER A 38 37.12 2.22 -12.35
CA SER A 38 36.77 0.97 -12.99
C SER A 38 36.24 -0.04 -11.98
N GLY A 39 34.92 -0.20 -11.94
CA GLY A 39 34.25 -1.40 -11.47
C GLY A 39 33.38 -1.87 -12.62
N ALA A 40 33.57 -3.12 -13.06
CA ALA A 40 32.80 -3.73 -14.12
C ALA A 40 31.30 -3.59 -13.83
N GLY A 41 30.70 -2.54 -14.40
CA GLY A 41 29.27 -2.33 -14.41
C GLY A 41 28.68 -3.42 -15.28
N ARG A 42 28.21 -4.48 -14.64
CA ARG A 42 27.28 -5.42 -15.24
C ARG A 42 26.15 -4.57 -15.81
N ASP A 43 26.04 -4.53 -17.12
CA ASP A 43 24.94 -3.88 -17.83
C ASP A 43 23.65 -4.61 -17.43
N GLU A 44 23.00 -4.11 -16.38
CA GLU A 44 21.74 -4.62 -15.84
C GLU A 44 20.52 -4.17 -16.65
N SER A 45 20.72 -3.60 -17.85
CA SER A 45 19.66 -2.95 -18.61
C SER A 45 19.48 -3.47 -20.05
N LYS A 46 19.73 -4.77 -20.27
CA LYS A 46 19.37 -5.45 -21.54
C LYS A 46 18.13 -6.33 -21.48
N ASP A 47 17.19 -6.01 -20.59
CA ASP A 47 15.81 -6.40 -20.79
C ASP A 47 14.97 -5.13 -20.77
N GLY A 48 14.38 -4.77 -21.91
CA GLY A 48 13.52 -3.60 -22.06
C GLY A 48 12.19 -3.71 -21.28
N SER A 49 12.07 -4.70 -20.40
CA SER A 49 10.96 -4.83 -19.47
C SER A 49 11.11 -3.80 -18.35
N VAL A 50 10.12 -2.92 -18.21
CA VAL A 50 10.01 -2.05 -17.03
C VAL A 50 9.90 -2.95 -15.81
N LYS A 51 10.91 -2.93 -14.93
CA LYS A 51 10.89 -3.69 -13.66
C LYS A 51 9.64 -3.28 -12.89
N ARG A 52 8.69 -4.21 -12.77
CA ARG A 52 7.46 -3.98 -11.99
C ARG A 52 7.79 -3.97 -10.51
N ALA A 53 7.16 -3.08 -9.75
CA ALA A 53 7.23 -3.10 -8.31
C ALA A 53 6.60 -4.39 -7.77
N MET A 54 7.29 -5.07 -6.86
CA MET A 54 6.75 -6.22 -6.14
C MET A 54 5.88 -5.70 -4.99
N VAL A 55 4.64 -6.16 -4.91
CA VAL A 55 3.68 -5.78 -3.85
C VAL A 55 3.31 -7.02 -3.07
N ALA A 56 3.41 -6.95 -1.74
CA ALA A 56 2.91 -7.97 -0.82
C ALA A 56 1.73 -7.39 -0.03
N ILE A 57 0.68 -8.20 0.14
CA ILE A 57 -0.47 -7.86 0.98
C ILE A 57 -0.48 -8.83 2.15
N THR A 58 -0.35 -8.30 3.35
CA THR A 58 -0.30 -9.06 4.59
C THR A 58 -1.35 -8.52 5.54
N LEU A 59 -2.05 -9.40 6.26
CA LEU A 59 -2.96 -9.00 7.33
C LEU A 59 -2.52 -9.66 8.63
N ASP A 60 -2.32 -8.84 9.66
CA ASP A 60 -1.97 -9.30 10.99
C ASP A 60 -3.23 -9.52 11.82
N LEU A 61 -3.41 -10.74 12.31
CA LEU A 61 -4.51 -11.18 13.15
C LEU A 61 -4.12 -11.19 14.65
N GLU A 62 -2.98 -10.61 15.03
CA GLU A 62 -2.59 -10.46 16.44
C GLU A 62 -3.56 -9.54 17.20
N MET A 63 -3.92 -8.39 16.63
CA MET A 63 -4.51 -7.25 17.35
C MET A 63 -6.03 -7.11 17.17
N SER A 64 -6.68 -8.11 16.58
CA SER A 64 -8.04 -7.98 16.05
C SER A 64 -9.07 -8.72 16.91
N ALA A 65 -8.99 -8.62 18.24
CA ALA A 65 -10.05 -9.20 19.08
C ALA A 65 -11.41 -8.50 18.84
N GLN A 66 -11.36 -7.19 18.57
CA GLN A 66 -12.47 -6.32 18.14
C GLN A 66 -11.87 -5.25 17.23
N TYR A 67 -12.60 -4.81 16.20
CA TYR A 67 -12.21 -3.60 15.44
C TYR A 67 -12.60 -2.36 16.26
N PRO A 68 -11.67 -1.45 16.57
CA PRO A 68 -11.96 -0.35 17.49
C PRO A 68 -13.03 0.58 16.93
N THR A 69 -13.98 0.96 17.78
CA THR A 69 -14.94 2.03 17.48
C THR A 69 -14.44 3.37 18.01
N GLN A 70 -14.96 4.47 17.47
CA GLN A 70 -14.49 5.83 17.79
C GLN A 70 -14.57 6.15 19.29
N ASP A 71 -15.53 5.57 20.01
CA ASP A 71 -15.77 5.82 21.43
C ASP A 71 -15.02 4.84 22.36
N GLU A 72 -14.24 3.92 21.79
CA GLU A 72 -13.60 2.83 22.53
C GLU A 72 -12.23 3.25 23.06
N VAL A 73 -12.18 3.60 24.34
CA VAL A 73 -10.95 4.01 25.05
C VAL A 73 -10.26 2.85 25.78
N HIS A 74 -10.91 1.70 25.86
CA HIS A 74 -10.35 0.51 26.50
C HIS A 74 -9.57 -0.33 25.50
N TRP A 75 -8.34 -0.71 25.87
CA TRP A 75 -7.52 -1.57 25.04
C TRP A 75 -7.79 -3.04 25.35
N ASN A 76 -8.12 -3.81 24.31
CA ASN A 76 -8.26 -5.25 24.44
C ASN A 76 -6.87 -5.92 24.40
N TYR A 77 -6.46 -6.52 25.52
CA TYR A 77 -5.18 -7.23 25.65
C TYR A 77 -5.24 -8.70 25.20
N GLU A 78 -6.41 -9.21 24.79
CA GLU A 78 -6.62 -10.60 24.39
C GLU A 78 -6.22 -10.86 22.94
N LYS A 79 -4.94 -10.69 22.64
CA LYS A 79 -4.36 -10.92 21.31
C LYS A 79 -4.78 -12.28 20.73
N GLY A 80 -5.19 -12.29 19.46
CA GLY A 80 -5.65 -13.50 18.77
C GLY A 80 -6.99 -14.08 19.21
N ASN A 81 -7.69 -13.49 20.19
CA ASN A 81 -9.05 -13.88 20.56
C ASN A 81 -10.07 -13.17 19.65
N LEU A 82 -10.11 -13.58 18.39
CA LEU A 82 -10.87 -12.87 17.34
C LEU A 82 -12.37 -13.05 17.50
N ASN A 83 -13.13 -11.95 17.47
CA ASN A 83 -14.58 -12.00 17.35
C ASN A 83 -15.02 -12.38 15.92
N ASP A 84 -16.32 -12.63 15.74
CA ASP A 84 -16.85 -13.03 14.43
C ASP A 84 -16.80 -11.92 13.38
N GLU A 85 -16.85 -10.65 13.79
CA GLU A 85 -16.73 -9.51 12.87
C GLU A 85 -15.35 -9.44 12.24
N THR A 86 -14.31 -9.63 13.04
CA THR A 86 -12.93 -9.71 12.58
C THR A 86 -12.72 -10.89 11.66
N LYS A 87 -13.24 -12.08 12.00
CA LYS A 87 -13.13 -13.26 11.12
C LYS A 87 -13.77 -12.97 9.76
N ARG A 88 -14.99 -12.42 9.73
CA ARG A 88 -15.67 -12.01 8.50
C ARG A 88 -14.87 -10.98 7.71
N TYR A 89 -14.27 -10.00 8.39
CA TYR A 89 -13.41 -9.01 7.74
C TYR A 89 -12.17 -9.65 7.10
N ALA A 90 -11.51 -10.56 7.81
CA ALA A 90 -10.32 -11.26 7.32
C ALA A 90 -10.64 -12.08 6.05
N VAL A 91 -11.74 -12.83 6.06
CA VAL A 91 -12.21 -13.59 4.89
C VAL A 91 -12.55 -12.67 3.73
N GLU A 92 -13.29 -11.59 3.97
CA GLU A 92 -13.65 -10.63 2.93
C GLU A 92 -12.43 -9.93 2.33
N ALA A 93 -11.42 -9.61 3.15
CA ALA A 93 -10.16 -9.05 2.68
C ALA A 93 -9.41 -10.04 1.76
N ALA A 94 -9.29 -11.31 2.18
CA ALA A 94 -8.69 -12.35 1.36
C ALA A 94 -9.44 -12.56 0.04
N ARG A 95 -10.78 -12.59 0.09
CA ARG A 95 -11.65 -12.71 -1.09
C ARG A 95 -11.43 -11.57 -2.08
N ARG A 96 -11.37 -10.32 -1.61
CA ARG A 96 -11.11 -9.14 -2.47
C ARG A 96 -9.74 -9.20 -3.11
N VAL A 97 -8.71 -9.59 -2.36
CA VAL A 97 -7.36 -9.76 -2.90
C VAL A 97 -7.33 -10.85 -3.96
N LYS A 98 -7.99 -11.98 -3.71
CA LYS A 98 -8.10 -13.09 -4.66
C LYS A 98 -8.80 -12.68 -5.96
N LEU A 99 -9.92 -11.94 -5.86
CA LEU A 99 -10.64 -11.40 -7.02
C LEU A 99 -9.79 -10.45 -7.86
N ALA A 100 -8.87 -9.72 -7.23
CA ALA A 100 -7.89 -8.87 -7.92
C ALA A 100 -6.69 -9.65 -8.51
N GLY A 101 -6.67 -10.99 -8.38
CA GLY A 101 -5.58 -11.84 -8.84
C GLY A 101 -4.38 -11.91 -7.89
N GLY A 102 -4.51 -11.39 -6.67
CA GLY A 102 -3.48 -11.41 -5.64
C GLY A 102 -3.59 -12.59 -4.67
N THR A 103 -2.67 -12.63 -3.71
CA THR A 103 -2.71 -13.51 -2.54
C THR A 103 -2.46 -12.67 -1.29
N LEU A 104 -3.23 -12.92 -0.23
CA LEU A 104 -3.08 -12.28 1.07
C LEU A 104 -2.41 -13.27 2.03
N HIS A 105 -1.41 -12.82 2.78
CA HIS A 105 -0.77 -13.61 3.83
C HIS A 105 -1.29 -13.20 5.21
N PHE A 106 -1.87 -14.13 5.96
CA PHE A 106 -2.26 -13.89 7.35
C PHE A 106 -1.09 -14.16 8.31
N PHE A 107 -0.74 -13.18 9.13
CA PHE A 107 0.05 -13.43 10.34
C PHE A 107 -0.91 -13.78 11.48
N VAL A 108 -0.71 -14.94 12.10
CA VAL A 108 -1.58 -15.47 13.15
C VAL A 108 -0.76 -15.78 14.39
N VAL A 109 -1.28 -15.40 15.55
CA VAL A 109 -0.75 -15.84 16.84
C VAL A 109 -1.38 -17.18 17.24
N GLY A 110 -0.66 -17.98 18.04
CA GLY A 110 -1.10 -19.33 18.44
C GLY A 110 -2.53 -19.38 18.97
N ARG A 111 -2.93 -18.35 19.73
CA ARG A 111 -4.29 -18.23 20.29
C ARG A 111 -5.42 -18.28 19.26
N VAL A 112 -5.18 -17.85 18.01
CA VAL A 112 -6.19 -17.97 16.94
C VAL A 112 -6.53 -19.45 16.69
N PHE A 113 -5.54 -20.33 16.78
CA PHE A 113 -5.71 -21.77 16.61
C PHE A 113 -6.31 -22.49 17.82
N GLU A 114 -6.41 -21.80 18.97
CA GLU A 114 -7.02 -22.33 20.19
C GLU A 114 -8.54 -22.09 20.23
N GLN A 115 -9.09 -21.29 19.31
CA GLN A 115 -10.53 -21.05 19.22
C GLN A 115 -11.27 -22.33 18.80
N GLU A 116 -12.51 -22.47 19.29
CA GLU A 116 -13.34 -23.67 19.05
C GLU A 116 -13.51 -24.01 17.56
N ASN A 117 -13.58 -22.99 16.69
CA ASN A 117 -13.65 -23.16 15.25
C ASN A 117 -12.65 -22.26 14.51
N VAL A 118 -11.88 -22.87 13.62
CA VAL A 118 -10.91 -22.21 12.73
C VAL A 118 -11.14 -22.51 11.25
N ASP A 119 -12.28 -23.12 10.90
CA ASP A 119 -12.59 -23.52 9.52
C ASP A 119 -12.71 -22.31 8.57
N TRP A 120 -13.08 -21.15 9.13
CA TRP A 120 -13.13 -19.87 8.41
C TRP A 120 -11.80 -19.48 7.76
N LEU A 121 -10.65 -20.00 8.23
CA LEU A 121 -9.35 -19.77 7.59
C LEU A 121 -9.19 -20.47 6.22
N ARG A 122 -10.12 -21.37 5.86
CA ARG A 122 -10.10 -22.15 4.62
C ARG A 122 -10.92 -21.51 3.49
N GLU A 123 -11.74 -20.52 3.80
CA GLU A 123 -12.58 -19.79 2.84
C GLU A 123 -11.77 -18.86 1.93
#